data_AF-A0A819MFK1-F1
#
_entry.id   AF-A0A819MFK1-F1
#
_cell.length_a   1.000
_cell.length_b   1.000
_cell.length_c   1.000
_cell.angle_alpha   90.00
_cell.angle_beta   90.00
_cell.angle_gamma   90.00
#
_symmetry.space_group_name_H-M   'P 1'
#
loop_
_entity.id
_entity.type
_entity.pdbx_description
1 polymer ?
#
loop_
_entity_poly.entity_id
_entity_poly.type
_entity_poly.pdbx_seq_one_letter_code
_entity_poly.pdbx_strand_id
1 'polypeptide(L)'
;RPSILASACIKAAIKGLSLKNIHQIDEIILKLIHCNQIELSHTYYMIEQLFQSYLQNIKPSSKRRCLVPIDTSSQQLTKVK
;
A
#
# COMPACT_ATOMS: atom_id res chain seq x y z
N ARG A 1 8.97 -15.30 -6.07
CA ARG A 1 9.66 -14.70 -7.24
C ARG A 1 9.68 -13.19 -7.09
N PRO A 2 10.76 -12.48 -7.47
CA PRO A 2 10.84 -11.01 -7.33
C PRO A 2 9.70 -10.26 -8.01
N SER A 3 9.23 -10.74 -9.16
CA SER A 3 8.10 -10.17 -9.91
C SER A 3 6.77 -10.20 -9.12
N ILE A 4 6.47 -11.32 -8.46
CA ILE A 4 5.27 -11.49 -7.62
C ILE A 4 5.35 -10.54 -6.42
N LEU A 5 6.53 -10.44 -5.78
CA LEU A 5 6.76 -9.52 -4.66
C LEU A 5 6.55 -8.06 -5.09
N ALA A 6 7.17 -7.63 -6.19
CA ALA A 6 7.03 -6.27 -6.72
C ALA A 6 5.56 -5.93 -7.02
N SER A 7 4.80 -6.88 -7.55
CA SER A 7 3.39 -6.64 -7.88
C SER A 7 2.47 -6.63 -6.69
N ALA A 8 2.75 -7.47 -5.70
CA ALA A 8 2.05 -7.42 -4.44
C ALA A 8 2.31 -6.07 -3.71
N CYS A 9 3.52 -5.50 -3.81
CA CYS A 9 3.81 -4.15 -3.34
C CYS A 9 3.03 -3.07 -4.12
N ILE A 10 2.97 -3.16 -5.44
CA ILE A 10 2.18 -2.23 -6.29
C ILE A 10 0.70 -2.29 -5.91
N LYS A 11 0.14 -3.49 -5.77
CA LYS A 11 -1.23 -3.72 -5.33
C LYS A 11 -1.50 -3.07 -3.96
N ALA A 12 -0.59 -3.26 -3.00
CA ALA A 12 -0.69 -2.64 -1.68
C ALA A 12 -0.65 -1.11 -1.73
N ALA A 13 0.26 -0.54 -2.54
CA ALA A 13 0.34 0.92 -2.70
C ALA A 13 -0.94 1.50 -3.33
N ILE A 14 -1.47 0.86 -4.36
CA ILE A 14 -2.70 1.31 -5.04
C ILE A 14 -3.89 1.26 -4.08
N LYS A 15 -4.02 0.20 -3.29
CA LYS A 15 -5.08 0.09 -2.28
C LYS A 15 -4.92 1.15 -1.19
N GLY A 16 -3.71 1.38 -0.70
CA GLY A 16 -3.42 2.40 0.31
C GLY A 16 -3.70 3.83 -0.18
N LEU A 17 -3.47 4.09 -1.47
CA LEU A 17 -3.78 5.37 -2.13
C LEU A 17 -5.26 5.52 -2.51
N SER A 18 -6.11 4.52 -2.21
CA SER A 18 -7.54 4.51 -2.56
C SER A 18 -7.82 4.81 -4.03
N LEU A 19 -6.94 4.35 -4.93
CA LEU A 19 -7.12 4.56 -6.37
C LEU A 19 -8.36 3.76 -6.84
N LYS A 20 -9.17 4.38 -7.69
CA LYS A 20 -10.34 3.72 -8.31
C LYS A 20 -9.85 2.57 -9.22
N ASN A 21 -10.66 1.52 -9.37
CA ASN A 21 -10.44 0.37 -10.27
C ASN A 21 -9.41 -0.70 -9.85
N ILE A 22 -9.26 -0.97 -8.55
CA ILE A 22 -8.34 -2.02 -8.02
C ILE A 22 -8.55 -3.40 -8.68
N HIS A 23 -9.80 -3.77 -8.99
CA HIS A 23 -10.11 -5.06 -9.61
C HIS A 23 -9.48 -5.23 -11.01
N GLN A 24 -9.35 -4.15 -11.79
CA GLN A 24 -8.73 -4.20 -13.12
C GLN A 24 -7.21 -4.39 -13.01
N ILE A 25 -6.61 -3.91 -11.93
CA ILE A 25 -5.16 -3.99 -11.70
C ILE A 25 -4.73 -5.41 -11.37
N ASP A 26 -5.51 -6.15 -10.59
CA ASP A 26 -5.26 -7.56 -10.32
C ASP A 26 -5.19 -8.36 -11.63
N GLU A 27 -6.16 -8.18 -12.51
CA GLU A 27 -6.17 -8.86 -13.82
C GLU A 27 -4.96 -8.49 -14.70
N ILE A 28 -4.56 -7.22 -14.70
CA ILE A 28 -3.39 -6.75 -15.45
C ILE A 28 -2.11 -7.38 -14.89
N ILE A 29 -1.94 -7.41 -13.57
CA ILE A 29 -0.77 -7.98 -12.90
C ILE A 29 -0.65 -9.48 -13.20
N LEU A 30 -1.77 -10.23 -13.09
CA LEU A 30 -1.78 -11.66 -13.37
C LEU A 30 -1.34 -11.97 -14.80
N LYS A 31 -1.83 -11.19 -15.78
CA LYS A 31 -1.47 -11.32 -17.20
C LYS A 31 0.00 -10.98 -17.46
N LEU A 32 0.53 -9.93 -16.82
CA LEU A 32 1.92 -9.50 -17.04
C LEU A 32 2.95 -10.49 -16.49
N ILE A 33 2.69 -11.05 -15.31
CA ILE A 33 3.70 -11.82 -14.56
C ILE A 33 3.50 -13.32 -14.68
N HIS A 34 2.42 -13.75 -15.33
CA HIS A 34 2.07 -15.16 -15.49
C HIS A 34 2.04 -15.85 -14.12
N CYS A 35 1.36 -15.19 -13.18
CA CYS A 35 1.18 -15.62 -11.79
C CYS A 35 -0.30 -15.96 -11.58
N ASN A 36 -0.59 -16.91 -10.70
CA ASN A 36 -1.97 -17.22 -10.33
C ASN A 36 -2.49 -16.28 -9.23
N GLN A 37 -3.81 -16.11 -9.16
CA GLN A 37 -4.42 -15.18 -8.21
C GLN A 37 -4.15 -15.54 -6.75
N ILE A 38 -3.99 -16.83 -6.46
CA ILE A 38 -3.74 -17.34 -5.11
C ILE A 38 -2.36 -16.87 -4.63
N GLU A 39 -1.32 -17.05 -5.43
CA GLU A 39 0.05 -16.62 -5.14
C GLU A 39 0.16 -15.12 -4.95
N LEU A 40 -0.48 -14.33 -5.82
CA LEU A 40 -0.49 -12.87 -5.71
C LEU A 40 -1.20 -12.43 -4.42
N SER A 41 -2.37 -13.01 -4.13
CA SER A 41 -3.16 -12.68 -2.94
C SER A 41 -2.44 -13.06 -1.65
N HIS A 42 -1.83 -14.24 -1.61
CA HIS A 42 -1.03 -14.70 -0.47
C HIS A 42 0.18 -13.80 -0.23
N THR A 43 0.92 -13.44 -1.29
CA THR A 43 2.09 -12.56 -1.18
C THR A 43 1.69 -11.16 -0.71
N TYR A 44 0.59 -10.64 -1.25
CA TYR A 44 0.01 -9.37 -0.84
C TYR A 44 -0.35 -9.36 0.66
N TYR A 45 -1.02 -10.41 1.14
CA TYR A 45 -1.35 -10.54 2.56
C TYR A 45 -0.10 -10.54 3.44
N MET A 46 0.96 -11.27 3.05
CA MET A 46 2.22 -11.26 3.79
C MET A 46 2.87 -9.86 3.87
N ILE A 47 2.82 -9.08 2.79
CA ILE A 47 3.32 -7.70 2.79
C ILE A 47 2.51 -6.83 3.75
N GLU A 48 1.18 -6.94 3.74
CA GLU A 48 0.34 -6.19 4.69
C GLU A 48 0.67 -6.56 6.14
N GLN A 49 0.87 -7.84 6.46
CA GLN A 49 1.27 -8.28 7.79
C GLN A 49 2.65 -7.73 8.19
N LEU A 50 3.62 -7.77 7.29
CA LEU A 50 4.96 -7.18 7.53
C LEU A 50 4.87 -5.68 7.77
N PHE A 51 4.04 -4.97 7.00
CA PHE A 51 3.83 -3.54 7.17
C PHE A 51 3.15 -3.21 8.51
N GLN A 52 2.13 -3.98 8.92
CA GLN A 52 1.49 -3.83 10.23
C GLN A 52 2.47 -4.11 11.38
N SER A 53 3.26 -5.17 11.27
CA SER A 53 4.31 -5.48 12.25
C SER A 53 5.35 -4.36 12.32
N TYR A 54 5.74 -3.78 11.18
CA TYR A 54 6.62 -2.62 11.15
C TYR A 54 6.00 -1.44 11.90
N LEU A 55 4.74 -1.08 11.62
CA LEU A 55 4.03 0.02 12.29
C LEU A 55 3.96 -0.18 13.81
N GLN A 56 3.69 -1.40 14.28
CA GLN A 56 3.66 -1.72 15.72
C GLN A 56 5.03 -1.63 16.39
N ASN A 57 6.10 -1.95 15.66
CA ASN A 57 7.48 -1.91 16.16
C ASN A 57 8.12 -0.51 16.07
N ILE A 58 7.48 0.45 15.40
CA ILE A 58 7.90 1.85 15.45
C ILE A 58 7.56 2.39 16.84
N LYS A 59 8.55 2.40 17.75
CA LYS A 59 8.51 3.32 18.90
C LYS A 59 8.42 4.75 18.33
N PRO A 60 7.52 5.63 18.82
CA PRO A 60 7.45 7.02 18.39
C PRO A 60 8.69 7.78 18.91
N SER A 61 9.82 7.53 18.27
CA SER A 61 11.06 8.26 18.48
C SER A 61 10.99 9.50 17.61
N SER A 62 10.84 10.66 18.26
CA SER A 62 10.91 11.96 17.60
C SER A 62 12.14 11.99 16.68
N LYS A 63 11.98 12.41 15.43
CA LYS A 63 13.01 12.62 14.39
C LYS A 63 13.23 11.55 13.31
N ARG A 64 12.38 10.53 13.18
CA ARG A 64 12.24 9.84 11.87
C ARG A 64 10.98 10.32 11.19
N ARG A 65 11.13 10.94 10.02
CA ARG A 65 10.02 11.28 9.11
C ARG A 65 9.41 9.96 8.62
N CYS A 66 8.57 9.34 9.43
CA CYS A 66 7.51 8.51 8.89
C CYS A 66 6.59 9.49 8.16
N LEU A 67 6.40 9.32 6.86
CA LEU A 67 5.29 9.98 6.17
C LEU A 67 4.03 9.39 6.79
N VAL A 68 3.51 10.09 7.80
CA VAL A 68 2.22 9.83 8.39
C VAL A 68 1.20 9.90 7.25
N PRO A 69 0.22 8.98 7.17
CA PRO A 69 -0.89 9.15 6.24
C PRO A 69 -1.48 10.55 6.49
N ILE A 70 -1.51 11.38 5.44
CA ILE A 70 -2.19 12.67 5.50
C ILE A 70 -3.66 12.33 5.72
N ASP A 71 -4.11 12.55 6.94
CA ASP A 71 -5.52 12.58 7.28
C ASP A 71 -6.14 13.68 6.40
N THR A 72 -6.88 13.29 5.36
CA THR A 72 -7.55 14.20 4.40
C THR A 72 -8.70 15.00 5.04
N SER A 73 -8.81 14.99 6.36
CA SER A 73 -9.87 15.61 7.15
C SER A 73 -9.59 17.07 7.55
N SER A 74 -8.52 17.71 7.07
CA SER A 74 -8.23 19.12 7.37
C SER A 74 -7.66 19.92 6.19
N GLN A 75 -8.47 20.13 5.15
CA GLN A 75 -8.32 21.28 4.26
C GLN A 75 -9.52 22.24 4.44
N GLN A 76 -9.58 22.92 5.58
CA GLN A 76 -10.21 24.24 5.63
C GLN A 76 -9.11 25.28 5.42
N LEU A 77 -9.01 25.76 4.18
CA LEU A 77 -8.28 26.98 3.83
C LEU A 77 -8.96 28.17 4.53
N THR A 78 -8.48 28.56 5.70
CA THR A 78 -8.71 29.91 6.22
C THR A 78 -7.72 30.85 5.55
N LYS A 79 -8.20 31.58 4.53
CA LYS A 79 -7.58 32.84 4.10
C LYS A 79 -7.55 33.77 5.31
N VAL A 80 -6.37 34.06 5.83
CA VAL A 80 -6.17 35.19 6.76
C VAL A 80 -5.89 36.42 5.90
N LYS A 81 -6.81 37.37 6.05
CA LYS A 81 -6.91 38.78 5.61
C LYS A 81 -5.81 39.33 4.69
#